data_AF-A0A432JHH1-F1
#
_entry.id   AF-A0A432JHH1-F1
#
_cell.length_a   1.000
_cell.length_b   1.000
_cell.length_c   1.000
_cell.angle_alpha   90.00
_cell.angle_beta   90.00
_cell.angle_gamma   90.00
#
_symmetry.space_group_name_H-M   'P 1'
#
loop_
_entity.id
_entity.type
_entity.pdbx_description
1 polymer ?
#
loop_
_entity_poly.entity_id
_entity_poly.type
_entity_poly.pdbx_seq_one_letter_code
_entity_poly.pdbx_strand_id
1 'polypeptide(L)'
;MQLKSYRQAKTADVPEGKELGSETNKILIERIAEIARIEGPVHTDVVIDRLRESYRLGRVKGSTRTRIQRSIANAIHRKIVMGDKRFIWSKKSQLSRSPRNAPDENFEHIAPTELKAIVLATANLLFGCTQRELVVETARMLGFTRTGKRITVVVSNTIQQLL
;
A
#
# COMPACT_ATOMS: atom_id res chain seq x y z
N MET A 1 -18.78 -6.41 8.17
CA MET A 1 -18.22 -5.57 7.08
C MET A 1 -17.47 -6.48 6.11
N GLN A 2 -17.61 -6.30 4.80
CA GLN A 2 -16.87 -7.09 3.80
C GLN A 2 -15.76 -6.24 3.16
N LEU A 3 -14.54 -6.78 3.12
CA LEU A 3 -13.41 -6.13 2.43
C LEU A 3 -13.60 -6.22 0.92
N LYS A 4 -13.24 -5.14 0.21
CA LYS A 4 -13.20 -5.17 -1.26
C LYS A 4 -11.96 -5.91 -1.74
N SER A 5 -12.07 -6.62 -2.86
CA SER A 5 -10.91 -7.23 -3.49
C SER A 5 -9.88 -6.16 -3.88
N TYR A 6 -8.61 -6.44 -3.59
CA TYR A 6 -7.51 -5.59 -4.03
C TYR A 6 -7.33 -5.74 -5.55
N ARG A 7 -7.30 -4.63 -6.28
CA ARG A 7 -7.11 -4.62 -7.73
C ARG A 7 -5.67 -4.19 -8.05
N GLN A 8 -4.83 -5.18 -8.34
CA GLN A 8 -3.49 -4.93 -8.86
C GLN A 8 -3.52 -4.23 -10.23
N ALA A 9 -2.66 -3.24 -10.42
CA ALA A 9 -2.38 -2.61 -11.68
C ALA A 9 -1.68 -3.61 -12.59
N LYS A 10 -2.30 -3.90 -13.74
CA LYS A 10 -1.63 -4.54 -14.86
C LYS A 10 -0.92 -3.43 -15.65
N THR A 11 0.26 -3.05 -15.20
CA THR A 11 1.11 -2.12 -15.95
C THR A 11 1.45 -2.77 -17.30
N ALA A 12 1.46 -1.97 -18.37
CA ALA A 12 1.75 -2.48 -19.70
C ALA A 12 3.14 -3.14 -19.73
N ASP A 13 3.21 -4.34 -20.30
CA ASP A 13 4.46 -5.04 -20.54
C ASP A 13 5.44 -4.11 -21.25
N VAL A 14 6.65 -4.03 -20.70
CA VAL A 14 7.69 -3.18 -21.25
C VAL A 14 8.24 -3.86 -22.50
N PRO A 15 8.43 -3.13 -23.62
CA PRO A 15 9.07 -3.68 -24.81
C PRO A 15 10.42 -4.35 -24.50
N GLU A 16 10.71 -5.42 -25.24
CA GLU A 16 11.92 -6.21 -25.09
C GLU A 16 13.18 -5.34 -25.26
N GLY A 17 14.18 -5.54 -24.39
CA GLY A 17 15.43 -4.76 -24.38
C GLY A 17 15.44 -3.49 -23.52
N LYS A 18 14.32 -3.09 -22.89
CA LYS A 18 14.31 -2.01 -21.90
C LYS A 18 14.54 -2.53 -20.49
N GLU A 19 15.40 -1.84 -19.75
CA GLU A 19 15.71 -2.18 -18.36
C GLU A 19 15.18 -1.11 -17.39
N LEU A 20 14.56 -1.55 -16.29
CA LEU A 20 14.11 -0.67 -15.22
C LEU A 20 15.26 0.22 -14.68
N GLY A 21 16.48 -0.31 -14.68
CA GLY A 21 17.70 0.38 -14.28
C GLY A 21 18.10 1.55 -15.17
N SER A 22 17.64 1.62 -16.43
CA SER A 22 18.01 2.65 -17.42
C SER A 22 16.86 3.58 -17.84
N GLU A 23 15.64 3.34 -17.35
CA GLU A 23 14.36 3.87 -17.86
C GLU A 23 14.05 5.39 -17.81
N THR A 24 14.92 6.39 -17.91
CA THR A 24 14.51 7.83 -17.69
C THR A 24 13.70 8.13 -16.39
N ASN A 25 13.58 9.39 -15.99
CA ASN A 25 12.73 9.73 -14.83
C ASN A 25 11.26 9.92 -15.24
N LYS A 26 11.02 10.38 -16.47
CA LYS A 26 9.69 10.69 -16.98
C LYS A 26 8.82 9.43 -17.04
N ILE A 27 9.32 8.37 -17.66
CA ILE A 27 8.58 7.10 -17.82
C ILE A 27 8.31 6.44 -16.47
N LEU A 28 9.28 6.48 -15.54
CA LEU A 28 9.08 5.99 -14.17
C LEU A 28 7.92 6.72 -13.48
N ILE A 29 7.90 8.05 -13.56
CA ILE A 29 6.83 8.87 -12.95
C ILE A 29 5.48 8.57 -13.58
N GLU A 30 5.40 8.41 -14.90
CA GLU A 30 4.16 8.04 -15.60
C GLU A 30 3.61 6.69 -15.11
N ARG A 31 4.47 5.67 -15.00
CA ARG A 31 4.09 4.35 -14.48
C ARG A 31 3.70 4.39 -13.00
N ILE A 32 4.42 5.16 -12.18
CA ILE A 32 4.06 5.38 -10.76
C ILE A 32 2.67 6.01 -10.64
N ALA A 33 2.36 7.00 -11.48
CA ALA A 33 1.06 7.66 -11.50
C ALA A 33 -0.06 6.70 -11.92
N GLU A 34 0.20 5.82 -12.90
CA GLU A 34 -0.73 4.78 -13.32
C GLU A 34 -1.04 3.80 -12.17
N ILE A 35 0.00 3.32 -11.47
CA ILE A 35 -0.18 2.43 -10.31
C ILE A 35 -0.99 3.16 -9.23
N ALA A 36 -0.64 4.39 -8.87
CA ALA A 36 -1.36 5.18 -7.87
C ALA A 36 -2.83 5.43 -8.24
N ARG A 37 -3.14 5.53 -9.53
CA ARG A 37 -4.50 5.70 -10.05
C ARG A 37 -5.37 4.47 -9.83
N ILE A 38 -4.80 3.28 -9.97
CA ILE A 38 -5.51 2.01 -9.86
C ILE A 38 -5.51 1.51 -8.41
N GLU A 39 -4.32 1.49 -7.79
CA GLU A 39 -4.05 0.84 -6.51
C GLU A 39 -4.06 1.80 -5.33
N GLY A 40 -4.11 3.11 -5.54
CA GLY A 40 -4.07 4.09 -4.44
C GLY A 40 -5.24 3.94 -3.44
N PRO A 41 -5.00 4.11 -2.12
CA PRO A 41 -3.70 4.35 -1.50
C PRO A 41 -2.85 3.07 -1.50
N VAL A 42 -1.62 3.18 -1.99
CA VAL A 42 -0.72 2.02 -2.19
C VAL A 42 0.64 2.28 -1.57
N HIS A 43 1.20 1.27 -0.91
CA HIS A 43 2.52 1.38 -0.29
C HIS A 43 3.63 1.49 -1.34
N THR A 44 4.67 2.27 -1.07
CA THR A 44 5.75 2.52 -2.03
C THR A 44 6.56 1.26 -2.36
N ASP A 45 6.62 0.28 -1.47
CA ASP A 45 7.23 -1.02 -1.77
C ASP A 45 6.38 -1.84 -2.74
N VAL A 46 5.05 -1.82 -2.60
CA VAL A 46 4.15 -2.44 -3.57
C VAL A 46 4.35 -1.78 -4.94
N VAL A 47 4.49 -0.45 -5.01
CA VAL A 47 4.78 0.26 -6.27
C VAL A 47 6.09 -0.22 -6.90
N ILE A 48 7.14 -0.40 -6.09
CA ILE A 48 8.43 -0.91 -6.57
C ILE A 48 8.28 -2.34 -7.10
N ASP A 49 7.48 -3.18 -6.44
CA ASP A 49 7.23 -4.55 -6.86
C ASP A 49 6.40 -4.61 -8.15
N ARG A 50 5.39 -3.76 -8.33
CA ARG A 50 4.63 -3.65 -9.60
C ARG A 50 5.52 -3.22 -10.75
N LEU A 51 6.41 -2.25 -10.50
CA LEU A 51 7.40 -1.85 -11.49
C LEU A 51 8.30 -3.04 -11.83
N ARG A 52 8.93 -3.67 -10.84
CA ARG A 52 9.77 -4.86 -11.03
C ARG A 52 9.08 -5.96 -11.85
N GLU A 53 7.84 -6.30 -11.52
CA GLU A 53 7.02 -7.30 -12.21
C GLU A 53 6.79 -6.94 -13.68
N SER A 54 6.51 -5.67 -13.99
CA SER A 54 6.29 -5.22 -15.38
C SER A 54 7.52 -5.27 -16.29
N TYR A 55 8.71 -5.29 -15.70
CA TYR A 55 9.98 -5.50 -16.41
C TYR A 55 10.43 -6.97 -16.33
N ARG A 56 9.59 -7.88 -15.80
CA ARG A 56 9.89 -9.31 -15.59
C ARG A 56 11.20 -9.53 -14.83
N LEU A 57 11.52 -8.62 -13.92
CA LEU A 57 12.75 -8.68 -13.15
C LEU A 57 12.55 -9.54 -11.90
N GLY A 58 13.60 -10.26 -11.52
CA GLY A 58 13.76 -10.77 -10.16
C GLY A 58 13.97 -9.62 -9.16
N ARG A 59 14.81 -9.81 -8.16
CA ARG A 59 15.04 -8.78 -7.13
C ARG A 59 15.64 -7.48 -7.70
N VAL A 60 15.07 -6.33 -7.31
CA VAL A 60 15.60 -5.02 -7.66
C VAL A 60 16.89 -4.74 -6.86
N LYS A 61 17.98 -4.37 -7.54
CA LYS A 61 19.25 -3.95 -6.91
C LYS A 61 19.07 -2.64 -6.12
N GLY A 62 19.91 -2.41 -5.10
CA GLY A 62 19.79 -1.25 -4.20
C GLY A 62 19.84 0.12 -4.88
N SER A 63 20.65 0.27 -5.93
CA SER A 63 20.72 1.50 -6.74
C SER A 63 19.41 1.78 -7.50
N THR A 64 18.86 0.76 -8.18
CA THR A 64 17.58 0.87 -8.89
C THR A 64 16.43 1.18 -7.92
N ARG A 65 16.38 0.52 -6.76
CA ARG A 65 15.39 0.79 -5.71
C ARG A 65 15.45 2.25 -5.24
N THR A 66 16.66 2.74 -4.97
CA THR A 66 16.90 4.14 -4.56
C THR A 66 16.44 5.12 -5.64
N ARG A 67 16.70 4.81 -6.92
CA ARG A 67 16.24 5.62 -8.05
C ARG A 67 14.71 5.67 -8.14
N ILE A 68 14.02 4.54 -7.96
CA ILE A 68 12.55 4.49 -7.96
C ILE A 68 12.00 5.30 -6.79
N GLN A 69 12.55 5.16 -5.58
CA GLN A 69 12.15 5.96 -4.41
C GLN A 69 12.31 7.47 -4.66
N ARG A 70 13.42 7.90 -5.29
CA ARG A 70 13.60 9.29 -5.72
C ARG A 70 12.56 9.72 -6.76
N SER A 71 12.19 8.83 -7.67
CA SER A 71 11.16 9.09 -8.69
C SER A 71 9.77 9.26 -8.06
N ILE A 72 9.44 8.44 -7.04
CA ILE A 72 8.21 8.59 -6.24
C ILE A 72 8.19 9.94 -5.53
N ALA A 73 9.29 10.30 -4.84
CA ALA A 73 9.41 11.59 -4.17
C ALA A 73 9.26 12.77 -5.16
N ASN A 74 9.84 12.64 -6.35
CA ASN A 74 9.71 13.62 -7.43
C ASN A 74 8.26 13.74 -7.92
N ALA A 75 7.55 12.62 -8.12
CA ALA A 75 6.15 12.60 -8.52
C ALA A 75 5.24 13.29 -7.48
N ILE A 76 5.50 13.09 -6.18
CA ILE A 76 4.80 13.79 -5.08
C ILE A 76 5.11 15.29 -5.11
N HIS A 77 6.40 15.65 -5.19
CA HIS A 77 6.83 17.04 -5.21
C HIS A 77 6.22 17.83 -6.39
N ARG A 78 6.16 17.19 -7.57
CA ARG A 78 5.52 17.75 -8.77
C ARG A 78 3.99 17.66 -8.77
N LYS A 79 3.37 17.17 -7.69
CA LYS A 79 1.92 16.99 -7.55
C LYS A 79 1.28 16.10 -8.64
N ILE A 80 2.06 15.22 -9.25
CA ILE A 80 1.57 14.23 -10.22
C ILE A 80 0.80 13.13 -9.48
N VAL A 81 1.25 12.79 -8.28
CA VAL A 81 0.51 11.98 -7.30
C VAL A 81 0.46 12.73 -5.97
N MET A 82 -0.50 12.38 -5.13
CA MET A 82 -0.51 12.75 -3.72
C MET A 82 0.08 11.62 -2.89
N GLY A 83 0.63 11.93 -1.73
CA GLY A 83 1.19 10.91 -0.86
C GLY A 83 2.18 11.45 0.14
N ASP A 84 2.74 10.50 0.87
CA ASP A 84 3.93 10.67 1.69
C ASP A 84 5.02 9.68 1.23
N LYS A 85 6.04 9.44 2.05
CA LYS A 85 7.14 8.52 1.72
C LYS A 85 6.71 7.04 1.67
N ARG A 86 5.61 6.67 2.35
CA ARG A 86 5.14 5.30 2.50
C ARG A 86 3.96 4.99 1.61
N PHE A 87 3.02 5.92 1.41
CA PHE A 87 1.82 5.68 0.62
C PHE A 87 1.60 6.77 -0.43
N ILE A 88 1.13 6.36 -1.62
CA ILE A 88 0.75 7.27 -2.70
C ILE A 88 -0.65 6.97 -3.23
N TRP A 89 -1.32 7.99 -3.77
CA TRP A 89 -2.63 7.92 -4.41
C TRP A 89 -2.82 9.03 -5.43
N SER A 90 -3.75 8.84 -6.36
CA SER A 90 -4.05 9.82 -7.44
C SER A 90 -5.15 10.82 -7.09
N LYS A 91 -6.13 10.44 -6.26
CA LYS A 91 -7.32 11.25 -5.93
C LYS A 91 -7.62 11.16 -4.44
N LYS A 92 -8.01 12.27 -3.81
CA LYS A 92 -8.37 12.29 -2.37
C LYS A 92 -9.51 11.32 -2.03
N SER A 93 -10.44 11.11 -2.96
CA SER A 93 -11.53 10.13 -2.82
C SER A 93 -11.05 8.67 -2.69
N GLN A 94 -9.76 8.37 -2.95
CA GLN A 94 -9.18 7.06 -2.66
C GLN A 94 -9.04 6.80 -1.16
N LEU A 95 -8.84 7.83 -0.34
CA LEU A 95 -8.65 7.71 1.10
C LEU A 95 -9.94 7.38 1.86
N SER A 96 -11.10 7.64 1.23
CA SER A 96 -12.43 7.40 1.80
C SER A 96 -13.14 6.19 1.21
N ARG A 97 -12.44 5.34 0.44
CA ARG A 97 -13.02 4.12 -0.13
C ARG A 97 -13.24 3.08 0.96
N SER A 98 -14.15 2.14 0.68
CA SER A 98 -14.26 0.92 1.47
C SER A 98 -12.90 0.20 1.52
N PRO A 99 -12.42 -0.19 2.71
CA PRO A 99 -11.19 -0.94 2.89
C PRO A 99 -11.12 -2.18 2.02
N ARG A 100 -9.92 -2.41 1.48
CA ARG A 100 -9.60 -3.55 0.62
C ARG A 100 -8.84 -4.63 1.38
N ASN A 101 -8.78 -5.81 0.79
CA ASN A 101 -7.81 -6.84 1.18
C ASN A 101 -6.39 -6.30 1.08
N ALA A 102 -5.48 -6.87 1.88
CA ALA A 102 -4.07 -6.54 1.79
C ALA A 102 -3.53 -6.83 0.38
N PRO A 103 -2.60 -6.00 -0.15
CA PRO A 103 -2.01 -6.22 -1.47
C PRO A 103 -1.12 -7.46 -1.53
N ASP A 104 -0.59 -7.87 -0.38
CA ASP A 104 0.30 -9.00 -0.16
C ASP A 104 0.25 -9.41 1.33
N GLU A 105 1.14 -10.32 1.74
CA GLU A 105 1.23 -10.82 3.13
C GLU A 105 1.91 -9.83 4.10
N ASN A 106 2.25 -8.61 3.68
CA ASN A 106 2.86 -7.62 4.55
C ASN A 106 1.82 -6.65 5.11
N PHE A 107 1.58 -6.74 6.41
CA PHE A 107 0.63 -5.89 7.13
C PHE A 107 0.93 -4.39 6.99
N GLU A 108 2.21 -4.01 6.88
CA GLU A 108 2.60 -2.59 6.74
C GLU A 108 2.19 -2.00 5.39
N HIS A 109 1.80 -2.82 4.41
CA HIS A 109 1.35 -2.36 3.10
C HIS A 109 -0.15 -1.98 3.07
N ILE A 110 -0.86 -2.19 4.18
CA ILE A 110 -2.25 -1.75 4.32
C ILE A 110 -2.28 -0.26 4.63
N ALA A 111 -3.06 0.50 3.85
CA ALA A 111 -3.13 1.94 4.03
C ALA A 111 -3.68 2.31 5.43
N PRO A 112 -3.13 3.34 6.09
CA PRO A 112 -3.59 3.75 7.42
C PRO A 112 -5.09 4.10 7.48
N THR A 113 -5.63 4.69 6.42
CA THR A 113 -7.06 5.00 6.32
C THR A 113 -7.92 3.75 6.24
N GLU A 114 -7.45 2.73 5.53
CA GLU A 114 -8.13 1.43 5.45
C GLU A 114 -8.06 0.69 6.77
N LEU A 115 -6.89 0.68 7.42
CA LEU A 115 -6.71 0.06 8.73
C LEU A 115 -7.61 0.71 9.79
N LYS A 116 -7.67 2.05 9.85
CA LYS A 116 -8.57 2.77 10.77
C LYS A 116 -10.03 2.37 10.57
N ALA A 117 -10.50 2.33 9.33
CA ALA A 117 -11.86 1.94 9.02
C ALA A 117 -12.16 0.49 9.42
N ILE A 118 -11.20 -0.42 9.27
CA ILE A 118 -11.34 -1.82 9.71
C ILE A 118 -11.36 -1.90 11.23
N VAL A 119 -10.46 -1.20 11.94
CA VAL A 119 -10.44 -1.16 13.41
C VAL A 119 -11.79 -0.69 13.96
N LEU A 120 -12.33 0.40 13.42
CA LEU A 120 -13.65 0.92 13.82
C LEU A 120 -14.76 -0.08 13.54
N ALA A 121 -14.75 -0.71 12.37
CA ALA A 121 -15.76 -1.72 12.03
C ALA A 121 -15.68 -2.95 12.95
N THR A 122 -14.47 -3.41 13.30
CA THR A 122 -14.25 -4.52 14.22
C THR A 122 -14.71 -4.16 15.63
N ALA A 123 -14.38 -2.96 16.12
CA ALA A 123 -14.81 -2.48 17.43
C ALA A 123 -16.35 -2.40 17.54
N ASN A 124 -17.03 -1.95 16.47
CA ASN A 124 -18.49 -1.92 16.40
C ASN A 124 -19.14 -3.31 16.35
N LEU A 125 -18.40 -4.34 15.91
CA LEU A 125 -18.90 -5.72 15.92
C LEU A 125 -18.66 -6.40 17.27
N LEU A 126 -17.56 -6.05 17.95
CA LEU A 126 -17.13 -6.61 19.23
C LEU A 126 -17.39 -5.64 20.39
N PHE A 127 -18.66 -5.38 20.69
CA PHE A 127 -19.03 -4.53 21.83
C PHE A 127 -18.41 -5.04 23.14
N GLY A 128 -17.69 -4.15 23.83
CA GLY A 128 -17.06 -4.46 25.13
C GLY A 128 -15.77 -5.28 25.06
N CYS A 129 -15.16 -5.46 23.89
CA CYS A 129 -13.90 -6.17 23.78
C CYS A 129 -12.71 -5.39 24.36
N THR A 130 -11.71 -6.13 24.81
CA THR A 130 -10.42 -5.57 25.22
C THR A 130 -9.61 -5.10 24.01
N GLN A 131 -8.65 -4.19 24.22
CA GLN A 131 -7.74 -3.77 23.16
C GLN A 131 -6.99 -4.95 22.52
N ARG A 132 -6.63 -5.97 23.31
CA ARG A 132 -5.95 -7.17 22.81
C ARG A 132 -6.84 -7.98 21.86
N GLU A 133 -8.11 -8.15 22.20
CA GLU A 133 -9.09 -8.84 21.35
C GLU A 133 -9.33 -8.06 20.06
N LEU A 134 -9.50 -6.73 20.15
CA LEU A 134 -9.66 -5.86 18.98
C LEU A 134 -8.47 -5.97 18.02
N VAL A 135 -7.24 -6.03 18.55
CA VAL A 135 -6.03 -6.23 17.74
C VAL A 135 -6.05 -7.56 17.00
N VAL A 136 -6.36 -8.65 17.70
CA VAL A 136 -6.39 -10.01 17.12
C VAL A 136 -7.47 -10.11 16.05
N GLU A 137 -8.67 -9.61 16.33
CA GLU A 137 -9.78 -9.72 15.40
C GLU A 137 -9.59 -8.81 14.18
N THR A 138 -9.02 -7.62 14.36
CA THR A 138 -8.65 -6.75 13.23
C THR A 138 -7.66 -7.44 12.30
N ALA A 139 -6.67 -8.15 12.85
CA ALA A 139 -5.70 -8.91 12.05
C ALA A 139 -6.37 -10.04 11.26
N ARG A 140 -7.29 -10.79 11.89
CA ARG A 140 -8.05 -11.86 11.24
C ARG A 140 -8.97 -11.35 10.13
N MET A 141 -9.65 -10.23 10.36
CA MET A 141 -10.49 -9.57 9.34
C MET A 141 -9.69 -9.22 8.08
N LEU A 142 -8.39 -8.92 8.24
CA LEU A 142 -7.45 -8.63 7.16
C LEU A 142 -6.82 -9.89 6.53
N GLY A 143 -7.17 -11.09 7.00
CA GLY A 143 -6.65 -12.36 6.51
C GLY A 143 -5.36 -12.83 7.19
N PHE A 144 -4.89 -12.16 8.24
CA PHE A 144 -3.67 -12.55 8.95
C PHE A 144 -3.97 -13.57 10.03
N THR A 145 -3.46 -14.80 9.87
CA THR A 145 -3.66 -15.90 10.83
C THR A 145 -2.83 -15.73 12.10
N ARG A 146 -1.64 -15.13 12.02
CA ARG A 146 -0.73 -14.92 13.15
C ARG A 146 -0.64 -13.43 13.49
N THR A 147 -0.97 -13.08 14.73
CA THR A 147 -0.81 -11.72 15.26
C THR A 147 0.53 -11.61 16.01
N GLY A 148 1.60 -11.34 15.26
CA GLY A 148 2.94 -11.14 15.84
C GLY A 148 3.13 -9.72 16.40
N LYS A 149 4.26 -9.49 17.09
CA LYS A 149 4.62 -8.19 17.71
C LYS A 149 4.41 -6.99 16.79
N ARG A 150 4.79 -7.13 15.50
CA ARG A 150 4.68 -6.05 14.51
C ARG A 150 3.24 -5.63 14.26
N ILE A 151 2.35 -6.59 14.01
CA ILE A 151 0.92 -6.35 13.81
C ILE A 151 0.32 -5.75 15.07
N THR A 152 0.64 -6.31 16.25
CA THR A 152 0.19 -5.77 17.53
C THR A 152 0.54 -4.30 17.69
N VAL A 153 1.79 -3.92 17.44
CA VAL A 153 2.23 -2.52 17.55
C VAL A 153 1.47 -1.62 16.57
N VAL A 154 1.37 -2.00 15.30
CA VAL A 154 0.71 -1.16 14.28
C VAL A 154 -0.78 -0.98 14.59
N VAL A 155 -1.49 -2.05 14.94
CA VAL A 155 -2.92 -1.98 15.25
C VAL A 155 -3.15 -1.23 16.57
N SER A 156 -2.38 -1.49 17.62
CA SER A 156 -2.48 -0.76 18.89
C SER A 156 -2.24 0.73 18.71
N ASN A 157 -1.23 1.12 17.93
CA ASN A 157 -0.98 2.54 17.63
C ASN A 157 -2.15 3.15 16.85
N THR A 158 -2.78 2.38 15.96
CA THR A 158 -3.95 2.84 15.21
C THR A 158 -5.16 3.05 16.11
N ILE A 159 -5.39 2.13 17.07
CA ILE A 159 -6.45 2.27 18.08
C ILE A 159 -6.22 3.54 18.92
N GLN A 160 -4.99 3.78 19.38
CA GLN A 160 -4.66 4.98 20.16
C GLN A 160 -4.88 6.30 19.37
N GLN A 161 -4.75 6.28 18.04
CA GLN A 161 -5.04 7.45 17.20
C GLN A 161 -6.53 7.70 16.96
N LEU A 162 -7.41 6.79 17.40
CA LEU A 162 -8.87 6.89 17.22
C LEU A 162 -9.59 7.29 18.52
N LEU A 163 -8.87 7.32 19.64
CA LEU A 163 -9.33 7.84 20.93
C LEU A 163 -9.04 9.34 21.01
#